data_AF-A0A7I4C597-F1
#
_entry.id   AF-A0A7I4C597-F1
#
_cell.length_a   1.000
_cell.length_b   1.000
_cell.length_c   1.000
_cell.angle_alpha   90.00
_cell.angle_beta   90.00
_cell.angle_gamma   90.00
#
_symmetry.space_group_name_H-M   'P 1'
#
loop_
_entity.id
_entity.type
_entity.pdbx_description
1 polymer ?
#
loop_
_entity_poly.entity_id
_entity_poly.type
_entity_poly.pdbx_seq_one_letter_code
_entity_poly.pdbx_strand_id
1 'polypeptide(L)'
;MHLKRVGAFTDGLLLLLMAAAVSTASHEVVRFQCPEAILAFGGSSTDTGEAQSFTGERELDFVTASQFLPYGITYFGHPADRYSDGRLIIDFLSQAFGLRLLDPYFDNIAPDFRQGINFATGGANVRRVESIDVVPIYLGLQVNQAIRFYHKSLDVPSGALGAYTLFHSRLVLSASVCELRLSTNSRL
;
A
#
# COMPACT_ATOMS: atom_id res chain seq x y z
N MET A 1 18.31 -59.59 -50.46
CA MET A 1 19.42 -58.78 -49.91
C MET A 1 18.84 -57.44 -49.49
N HIS A 2 19.14 -57.01 -48.26
CA HIS A 2 18.37 -56.10 -47.41
C HIS A 2 18.05 -54.69 -47.94
N LEU A 3 16.79 -54.26 -47.74
CA LEU A 3 16.41 -52.86 -47.56
C LEU A 3 16.99 -52.34 -46.24
N LYS A 4 17.95 -51.42 -46.29
CA LYS A 4 18.36 -50.57 -45.17
C LYS A 4 18.70 -49.18 -45.73
N ARG A 5 17.76 -48.24 -45.73
CA ARG A 5 17.99 -46.78 -45.82
C ARG A 5 16.65 -46.02 -45.88
N VAL A 6 15.90 -46.00 -44.79
CA VAL A 6 14.78 -45.04 -44.61
C VAL A 6 14.82 -44.36 -43.23
N GLY A 7 15.52 -44.91 -42.23
CA GLY A 7 15.46 -44.41 -40.84
C GLY A 7 16.33 -43.19 -40.47
N ALA A 8 17.25 -42.70 -41.32
CA ALA A 8 18.19 -41.66 -40.91
C ALA A 8 17.66 -40.22 -41.11
N PHE A 9 16.68 -40.02 -42.00
CA PHE A 9 16.18 -38.69 -42.36
C PHE A 9 15.07 -38.21 -41.40
N THR A 10 14.30 -39.14 -40.83
CA THR A 10 13.21 -38.85 -39.89
C THR A 10 13.74 -38.42 -38.53
N ASP A 11 14.86 -39.01 -38.08
CA ASP A 11 15.45 -38.73 -36.77
C ASP A 11 16.07 -37.33 -36.71
N GLY A 12 16.72 -36.89 -37.80
CA GLY A 12 17.28 -35.55 -37.89
C GLY A 12 16.22 -34.44 -37.93
N LEU A 13 15.11 -34.68 -38.64
CA LEU A 13 13.98 -33.75 -38.68
C LEU A 13 13.27 -33.64 -37.32
N LEU A 14 13.11 -34.76 -36.63
CA LEU A 14 12.52 -34.79 -35.29
C LEU A 14 13.40 -34.03 -34.28
N LEU A 15 14.72 -34.23 -34.32
CA LEU A 15 15.67 -33.49 -33.48
C LEU A 15 15.65 -31.97 -33.75
N LEU A 16 15.54 -31.56 -35.02
CA LEU A 16 15.41 -30.15 -35.42
C LEU A 16 14.09 -29.53 -34.93
N LEU A 17 12.98 -30.26 -35.03
CA LEU A 17 11.67 -29.80 -34.54
C LEU A 17 11.65 -29.68 -33.01
N MET A 18 12.29 -30.60 -32.29
CA MET A 18 12.40 -30.53 -30.83
C MET A 18 13.33 -29.39 -30.38
N ALA A 19 14.44 -29.14 -31.10
CA ALA A 19 15.33 -28.00 -30.81
C ALA A 19 14.66 -26.65 -31.06
N ALA A 20 13.85 -26.55 -32.13
CA ALA A 20 13.03 -25.37 -32.41
C ALA A 20 11.94 -25.16 -31.33
N ALA A 21 11.28 -26.23 -30.88
CA ALA A 21 10.28 -26.17 -29.81
C ALA A 21 10.89 -25.73 -28.46
N VAL A 22 12.11 -26.19 -28.15
CA VAL A 22 12.87 -25.76 -26.95
C VAL A 22 13.29 -24.29 -27.03
N SER A 23 13.63 -23.78 -28.22
CA SER A 23 13.98 -22.36 -28.40
C SER A 23 12.78 -21.41 -28.27
N THR A 24 11.55 -21.91 -28.49
CA THR A 24 10.31 -21.13 -28.31
C THR A 24 9.71 -21.23 -26.91
N ALA A 25 10.29 -22.04 -26.01
CA ALA A 25 9.91 -22.06 -24.61
C ALA A 25 10.52 -20.85 -23.90
N SER A 26 10.01 -19.65 -24.21
CA SER A 26 10.22 -18.48 -23.37
C SER A 26 9.60 -18.78 -22.01
N HIS A 27 10.43 -19.12 -21.03
CA HIS A 27 10.04 -19.05 -19.63
C HIS A 27 9.58 -17.61 -19.39
N GLU A 28 8.28 -17.43 -19.11
CA GLU A 28 7.77 -16.17 -18.61
C GLU A 28 8.38 -15.99 -17.21
N VAL A 29 9.56 -15.39 -17.17
CA VAL A 29 10.15 -14.92 -15.92
C VAL A 29 9.21 -13.82 -15.46
N VAL A 30 8.37 -14.12 -14.47
CA VAL A 30 7.65 -13.11 -13.72
C VAL A 30 8.73 -12.21 -13.11
N ARG A 31 9.03 -11.11 -13.80
CA ARG A 31 9.86 -10.06 -13.25
C ARG A 31 9.00 -9.38 -12.21
N PHE A 32 9.26 -9.67 -10.93
CA PHE A 32 8.76 -8.84 -9.85
C PHE A 32 9.38 -7.45 -10.02
N GLN A 33 8.64 -6.56 -10.65
CA GLN A 33 8.96 -5.14 -10.67
C GLN A 33 8.75 -4.63 -9.24
N CYS A 34 9.76 -3.96 -8.66
CA CYS A 34 9.56 -3.31 -7.38
C CYS A 34 8.47 -2.23 -7.54
N PRO A 35 7.55 -2.10 -6.59
CA PRO A 35 6.56 -1.04 -6.64
C PRO A 35 7.28 0.32 -6.57
N GLU A 36 6.84 1.23 -7.43
CA GLU A 36 7.33 2.61 -7.49
C GLU A 36 6.44 3.54 -6.65
N ALA A 37 5.25 3.07 -6.25
CA ALA A 37 4.33 3.78 -5.37
C ALA A 37 3.63 2.83 -4.39
N ILE A 38 3.31 3.35 -3.20
CA ILE A 38 2.47 2.64 -2.23
C ILE A 38 1.22 3.46 -1.92
N LEU A 39 0.05 2.82 -2.04
CA LEU A 39 -1.21 3.37 -1.54
C LEU A 39 -1.60 2.57 -0.31
N ALA A 40 -1.63 3.24 0.84
CA ALA A 40 -1.88 2.61 2.12
C ALA A 40 -3.25 3.00 2.69
N PHE A 41 -3.93 2.04 3.29
CA PHE A 41 -5.25 2.15 3.90
C PHE A 41 -5.25 1.41 5.23
N GLY A 42 -6.20 1.73 6.12
CA GLY A 42 -6.39 1.00 7.37
C GLY A 42 -6.45 1.87 8.60
N GLY A 43 -6.01 1.30 9.73
CA GLY A 43 -6.07 1.90 11.06
C GLY A 43 -4.71 2.40 11.57
N SER A 44 -4.59 2.45 12.90
CA SER A 44 -3.39 2.93 13.63
C SER A 44 -2.11 2.18 13.29
N SER A 45 -2.20 0.89 12.94
CA SER A 45 -1.04 0.07 12.55
C SER A 45 -0.38 0.48 11.23
N THR A 46 -1.08 1.31 10.44
CA THR A 46 -0.60 1.81 9.14
C THR A 46 -0.53 3.34 9.11
N ASP A 47 -1.24 4.03 10.00
CA ASP A 47 -1.31 5.49 10.04
C ASP A 47 0.03 6.15 10.33
N THR A 48 0.41 7.10 9.47
CA THR A 48 1.64 7.89 9.52
C THR A 48 1.40 9.37 9.83
N GLY A 49 0.20 9.74 10.31
CA GLY A 49 -0.12 11.10 10.72
C GLY A 49 -1.53 11.56 10.40
N GLU A 50 -2.30 10.79 9.62
CA GLU A 50 -3.63 11.20 9.13
C GLU A 50 -4.55 11.51 10.31
N ALA A 51 -4.51 10.67 11.34
CA ALA A 51 -5.28 10.87 12.57
C ALA A 51 -5.05 12.22 13.22
N GLN A 52 -3.79 12.68 13.24
CA GLN A 52 -3.38 13.92 13.87
C GLN A 52 -3.77 15.13 13.01
N SER A 53 -3.73 14.96 11.67
CA SER A 53 -4.03 16.02 10.70
C SER A 53 -5.48 16.51 10.75
N PHE A 54 -6.45 15.68 11.18
CA PHE A 54 -7.87 16.03 11.12
C PHE A 54 -8.51 16.39 12.48
N THR A 55 -7.90 16.05 13.62
CA THR A 55 -8.56 16.22 14.93
C THR A 55 -8.25 17.51 15.69
N GLY A 56 -7.24 18.29 15.30
CA GLY A 56 -6.84 19.46 16.10
C GLY A 56 -6.53 19.11 17.57
N GLU A 57 -6.36 20.12 18.43
CA GLU A 57 -5.88 19.93 19.82
C GLU A 57 -6.91 19.32 20.79
N ARG A 58 -8.15 19.07 20.38
CA ARG A 58 -9.20 18.52 21.25
C ARG A 58 -10.13 17.65 20.43
N GLU A 59 -10.17 16.35 20.72
CA GLU A 59 -11.44 15.66 21.00
C GLU A 59 -11.29 14.18 21.39
N LEU A 60 -10.17 13.51 21.11
CA LEU A 60 -10.00 12.09 21.49
C LEU A 60 -8.54 11.79 21.88
N ASP A 61 -8.28 11.54 23.17
CA ASP A 61 -6.93 11.27 23.70
C ASP A 61 -6.23 10.11 22.99
N PHE A 62 -6.99 9.10 22.55
CA PHE A 62 -6.42 7.98 21.81
C PHE A 62 -5.95 8.36 20.40
N VAL A 63 -6.51 9.41 19.81
CA VAL A 63 -6.13 9.89 18.48
C VAL A 63 -4.81 10.65 18.56
N THR A 64 -4.63 11.55 19.52
CA THR A 64 -3.39 12.32 19.66
C THR A 64 -2.26 11.55 20.35
N ALA A 65 -2.51 10.32 20.82
CA ALA A 65 -1.53 9.53 21.56
C ALA A 65 -0.15 9.42 20.88
N SER A 66 -0.10 9.28 19.55
CA SER A 66 1.15 9.16 18.77
C SER A 66 2.01 10.43 18.75
N GLN A 67 1.50 11.56 19.24
CA GLN A 67 2.22 12.83 19.38
C GLN A 67 3.05 12.91 20.67
N PHE A 68 2.97 11.91 21.54
CA PHE A 68 3.64 11.89 22.84
C PHE A 68 4.58 10.69 22.97
N LEU A 69 5.51 10.74 23.92
CA LEU A 69 6.31 9.56 24.26
C LEU A 69 5.39 8.46 24.83
N PRO A 70 5.67 7.17 24.57
CA PRO A 70 6.91 6.61 24.02
C PRO A 70 6.96 6.50 22.50
N TYR A 71 6.00 7.05 21.76
CA TYR A 71 5.94 6.90 20.31
C TYR A 71 7.16 7.52 19.62
N GLY A 72 7.70 6.79 18.63
CA GLY A 72 8.88 7.18 17.85
C GLY A 72 10.25 7.13 18.55
N ILE A 73 10.34 6.80 19.85
CA ILE A 73 11.59 6.79 20.63
C ILE A 73 12.70 5.86 20.08
N THR A 74 12.36 4.73 19.44
CA THR A 74 13.35 3.72 18.99
C THR A 74 13.97 4.00 17.63
N TYR A 75 13.29 4.76 16.76
CA TYR A 75 13.76 5.02 15.40
C TYR A 75 13.85 6.51 15.05
N PHE A 76 12.81 7.28 15.35
CA PHE A 76 12.76 8.71 15.04
C PHE A 76 13.43 9.55 16.13
N GLY A 77 13.49 9.04 17.36
CA GLY A 77 14.02 9.75 18.53
C GLY A 77 13.06 10.81 19.09
N HIS A 78 11.89 10.98 18.49
CA HIS A 78 10.81 11.86 18.90
C HIS A 78 9.46 11.30 18.37
N PRO A 79 8.32 11.76 18.91
CA PRO A 79 7.01 11.45 18.33
C PRO A 79 6.95 11.84 16.85
N ALA A 80 6.58 10.87 16.01
CA ALA A 80 6.58 10.99 14.54
C ALA A 80 5.24 10.50 13.96
N ASP A 81 4.17 10.73 14.73
CA ASP A 81 2.78 10.47 14.39
C ASP A 81 2.47 9.04 13.94
N ARG A 82 3.25 8.09 14.46
CA ARG A 82 3.07 6.65 14.28
C ARG A 82 2.64 6.04 15.60
N TYR A 83 1.64 5.18 15.57
CA TYR A 83 1.23 4.40 16.74
C TYR A 83 2.18 3.22 17.03
N SER A 84 3.48 3.50 16.98
CA SER A 84 4.59 2.60 17.29
C SER A 84 5.71 3.38 18.00
N ASP A 85 6.53 2.68 18.78
CA ASP A 85 7.74 3.27 19.37
C ASP A 85 8.79 3.61 18.29
N GLY A 86 8.58 3.19 17.04
CA GLY A 86 9.44 3.51 15.91
C GLY A 86 8.68 3.38 14.59
N ARG A 87 9.26 2.63 13.65
CA ARG A 87 8.67 2.41 12.32
C ARG A 87 7.45 1.49 12.37
N LEU A 88 6.54 1.71 11.44
CA LEU A 88 5.44 0.81 11.10
C LEU A 88 5.86 -0.17 9.99
N ILE A 89 5.09 -1.25 9.81
CA ILE A 89 5.33 -2.22 8.71
C ILE A 89 5.41 -1.52 7.35
N ILE A 90 4.59 -0.49 7.15
CA ILE A 90 4.55 0.30 5.93
C ILE A 90 5.87 1.04 5.67
N ASP A 91 6.54 1.51 6.72
CA ASP A 91 7.84 2.19 6.59
C ASP A 91 8.94 1.21 6.16
N PHE A 92 8.94 0.00 6.72
CA PHE A 92 9.87 -1.05 6.31
C PHE A 92 9.67 -1.43 4.84
N LEU A 93 8.42 -1.51 4.38
CA LEU A 93 8.08 -1.80 2.98
C LEU A 93 8.53 -0.66 2.05
N SER A 94 8.21 0.60 2.39
CA SER A 94 8.71 1.76 1.63
C SER A 94 10.22 1.73 1.47
N GLN A 95 10.95 1.52 2.57
CA GLN A 95 12.41 1.49 2.55
C GLN A 95 12.97 0.29 1.80
N ALA A 96 12.35 -0.89 1.91
CA ALA A 96 12.75 -2.07 1.15
C ALA A 96 12.62 -1.86 -0.37
N PHE A 97 11.68 -1.02 -0.80
CA PHE A 97 11.50 -0.65 -2.21
C PHE A 97 12.22 0.65 -2.61
N GLY A 98 13.00 1.26 -1.73
CA GLY A 98 13.72 2.51 -2.01
C GLY A 98 12.82 3.75 -2.13
N LEU A 99 11.60 3.68 -1.58
CA LEU A 99 10.64 4.77 -1.53
C LEU A 99 10.81 5.60 -0.25
N ARG A 100 10.36 6.84 -0.28
CA ARG A 100 10.24 7.67 0.92
C ARG A 100 9.24 7.06 1.92
N LEU A 101 9.38 7.44 3.19
CA LEU A 101 8.31 7.20 4.16
C LEU A 101 7.05 7.91 3.68
N LEU A 102 5.91 7.21 3.76
CA LEU A 102 4.66 7.74 3.23
C LEU A 102 4.17 8.90 4.09
N ASP A 103 3.74 9.95 3.41
CA ASP A 103 3.04 11.06 4.05
C ASP A 103 1.56 10.70 4.26
N PRO A 104 0.92 11.23 5.31
CA PRO A 104 -0.54 11.21 5.42
C PRO A 104 -1.18 12.02 4.28
N TYR A 105 -2.46 11.76 4.01
CA TYR A 105 -3.21 12.42 2.95
C TYR A 105 -3.61 13.85 3.30
N PHE A 106 -4.03 14.11 4.54
CA PHE A 106 -4.56 15.42 4.95
C PHE A 106 -3.50 16.52 5.09
N ASP A 107 -2.32 16.21 5.66
CA ASP A 107 -1.25 17.21 5.86
C ASP A 107 -0.39 17.47 4.60
N ASN A 108 -0.69 16.83 3.48
CA ASN A 108 0.10 16.95 2.28
C ASN A 108 -0.41 18.07 1.35
N ILE A 109 0.12 19.28 1.56
CA ILE A 109 -0.21 20.48 0.75
C ILE A 109 0.20 20.31 -0.73
N ALA A 110 1.26 19.55 -1.00
CA ALA A 110 1.79 19.29 -2.34
C ALA A 110 2.13 17.80 -2.49
N PRO A 111 1.11 16.93 -2.67
CA PRO A 111 1.32 15.50 -2.64
C PRO A 111 2.24 15.02 -3.77
N ASP A 112 3.25 14.23 -3.41
CA ASP A 112 4.07 13.55 -4.40
C ASP A 112 3.36 12.28 -4.88
N PHE A 113 2.64 12.44 -5.99
CA PHE A 113 1.88 11.38 -6.66
C PHE A 113 2.75 10.24 -7.22
N ARG A 114 4.09 10.37 -7.23
CA ARG A 114 4.98 9.35 -7.82
C ARG A 114 5.31 8.22 -6.86
N GLN A 115 5.53 8.52 -5.59
CA GLN A 115 5.92 7.52 -4.58
C GLN A 115 4.75 7.02 -3.71
N GLY A 116 3.56 7.57 -3.93
CA GLY A 116 2.33 7.17 -3.25
C GLY A 116 2.03 7.98 -2.00
N ILE A 117 0.99 7.57 -1.28
CA ILE A 117 0.43 8.31 -0.14
C ILE A 117 -0.33 7.37 0.79
N ASN A 118 -0.45 7.76 2.06
CA ASN A 118 -1.15 6.99 3.08
C ASN A 118 -2.49 7.63 3.44
N PHE A 119 -3.57 6.85 3.32
CA PHE A 119 -4.93 7.21 3.71
C PHE A 119 -5.37 6.51 5.00
N ALA A 120 -4.51 5.69 5.61
CA ALA A 120 -4.82 5.01 6.87
C ALA A 120 -5.01 6.03 7.98
N THR A 121 -5.93 5.76 8.91
CA THR A 121 -6.26 6.68 10.00
C THR A 121 -6.41 5.89 11.30
N GLY A 122 -5.70 6.31 12.36
CA GLY A 122 -5.84 5.79 13.71
C GLY A 122 -7.29 5.80 14.16
N GLY A 123 -7.77 4.69 14.72
CA GLY A 123 -9.16 4.56 15.15
C GLY A 123 -10.20 4.36 14.04
N ALA A 124 -9.78 4.25 12.77
CA ALA A 124 -10.68 3.98 11.66
C ALA A 124 -11.44 2.65 11.82
N ASN A 125 -12.70 2.67 11.39
CA ASN A 125 -13.58 1.50 11.31
C ASN A 125 -13.71 1.03 9.84
N VAL A 126 -14.04 -0.26 9.63
CA VAL A 126 -14.38 -0.75 8.27
C VAL A 126 -15.61 -0.01 7.73
N ARG A 127 -16.62 0.13 8.57
CA ARG A 127 -17.93 0.71 8.24
C ARG A 127 -18.07 2.09 8.85
N ARG A 128 -18.93 2.91 8.25
CA ARG A 128 -19.39 4.15 8.87
C ARG A 128 -20.09 3.80 10.18
N VAL A 129 -19.66 4.43 11.25
CA VAL A 129 -20.30 4.39 12.57
C VAL A 129 -20.70 5.82 12.89
N GLU A 130 -21.97 6.02 13.26
CA GLU A 130 -22.49 7.33 13.63
C GLU A 130 -22.45 7.45 15.16
N SER A 131 -21.28 7.81 15.68
CA SER A 131 -21.04 8.10 17.08
C SER A 131 -20.08 9.29 17.21
N ILE A 132 -20.13 10.00 18.33
CA ILE A 132 -19.19 11.07 18.63
C ILE A 132 -17.83 10.55 19.12
N ASP A 133 -17.79 9.31 19.63
CA ASP A 133 -16.59 8.70 20.21
C ASP A 133 -15.79 7.86 19.19
N VAL A 134 -16.03 8.07 17.89
CA VAL A 134 -15.37 7.33 16.81
C VAL A 134 -14.77 8.27 15.80
N VAL A 135 -13.66 7.83 15.21
CA VAL A 135 -13.04 8.53 14.09
C VAL A 135 -13.96 8.44 12.87
N PRO A 136 -14.37 9.60 12.27
CA PRO A 136 -15.33 9.62 11.16
C PRO A 136 -14.71 9.16 9.83
N ILE A 137 -13.42 8.83 9.82
CA ILE A 137 -12.70 8.30 8.66
C ILE A 137 -12.74 6.77 8.71
N TYR A 138 -13.78 6.22 8.10
CA TYR A 138 -13.92 4.77 7.89
C TYR A 138 -13.28 4.36 6.54
N LEU A 139 -13.01 3.07 6.35
CA LEU A 139 -12.31 2.56 5.17
C LEU A 139 -12.91 3.03 3.84
N GLY A 140 -14.23 3.12 3.74
CA GLY A 140 -14.90 3.65 2.53
C GLY A 140 -14.58 5.12 2.24
N LEU A 141 -14.35 5.94 3.27
CA LEU A 141 -13.88 7.32 3.09
C LEU A 141 -12.43 7.36 2.61
N GLN A 142 -11.57 6.49 3.14
CA GLN A 142 -10.17 6.35 2.70
C GLN A 142 -10.08 6.00 1.22
N VAL A 143 -10.91 5.06 0.75
CA VAL A 143 -11.01 4.73 -0.69
C VAL A 143 -11.49 5.94 -1.50
N ASN A 144 -12.46 6.71 -1.01
CA ASN A 144 -12.91 7.92 -1.69
C ASN A 144 -11.81 9.00 -1.75
N GLN A 145 -11.00 9.15 -0.70
CA GLN A 145 -9.83 10.03 -0.71
C GLN A 145 -8.82 9.57 -1.76
N ALA A 146 -8.57 8.26 -1.89
CA ALA A 146 -7.69 7.72 -2.92
C ALA A 146 -8.19 7.93 -4.34
N ILE A 147 -9.50 7.79 -4.58
CA ILE A 147 -10.11 8.13 -5.88
C ILE A 147 -9.91 9.61 -6.19
N ARG A 148 -10.13 10.51 -5.21
CA ARG A 148 -9.88 11.94 -5.39
C ARG A 148 -8.42 12.26 -5.65
N PHE A 149 -7.52 11.61 -4.91
CA PHE A 149 -6.07 11.73 -5.09
C PHE A 149 -5.67 11.34 -6.52
N TYR A 150 -6.21 10.22 -7.02
CA TYR A 150 -6.00 9.79 -8.39
C TYR A 150 -6.49 10.82 -9.41
N HIS A 151 -7.73 11.31 -9.29
CA HIS A 151 -8.24 12.32 -10.21
C HIS A 151 -7.41 13.59 -10.20
N LYS A 152 -7.01 14.09 -9.02
CA LYS A 152 -6.11 15.25 -8.91
C LYS A 152 -4.77 15.01 -9.59
N SER A 153 -4.23 13.79 -9.54
CA SER A 153 -2.97 13.48 -10.23
C SER A 153 -3.07 13.63 -11.76
N LEU A 154 -4.26 13.49 -12.34
CA LEU A 154 -4.47 13.69 -13.78
C LEU A 154 -4.48 15.17 -14.18
N ASP A 155 -4.84 16.06 -13.25
CA ASP A 155 -5.03 17.49 -13.53
C ASP A 155 -3.73 18.31 -13.44
N VAL A 156 -2.65 17.74 -12.92
CA VAL A 156 -1.35 18.42 -12.77
C VAL A 156 -0.40 18.05 -13.93
N PRO A 157 0.32 19.02 -14.54
CA PRO A 157 1.25 18.73 -15.65
C PRO A 157 2.35 17.70 -15.32
N SER A 158 2.83 17.69 -14.07
CA SER A 158 3.78 16.71 -13.54
C SER A 158 3.12 15.39 -13.08
N GLY A 159 1.79 15.35 -13.08
CA GLY A 159 0.96 14.33 -12.48
C GLY A 159 0.61 13.17 -13.42
N ALA A 160 0.67 13.33 -14.74
CA ALA A 160 0.45 12.22 -15.69
C ALA A 160 1.41 11.04 -15.46
N LEU A 161 2.68 11.33 -15.13
CA LEU A 161 3.66 10.31 -14.73
C LEU A 161 3.32 9.70 -13.36
N GLY A 162 2.83 10.51 -12.41
CA GLY A 162 2.34 10.04 -11.11
C GLY A 162 1.14 9.11 -11.26
N ALA A 163 0.12 9.50 -12.02
CA ALA A 163 -1.05 8.68 -12.34
C ALA A 163 -0.67 7.35 -13.01
N TYR A 164 0.30 7.38 -13.95
CA TYR A 164 0.82 6.18 -14.59
C TYR A 164 1.51 5.24 -13.58
N THR A 165 2.38 5.79 -12.72
CA THR A 165 3.09 5.06 -11.66
C THR A 165 2.11 4.44 -10.67
N LEU A 166 1.10 5.22 -10.26
CA LEU A 166 -0.02 4.74 -9.46
C LEU A 166 -0.80 3.62 -10.14
N PHE A 167 -0.83 3.50 -11.47
CA PHE A 167 -1.61 2.48 -12.17
C PHE A 167 -0.83 1.19 -12.47
N HIS A 168 0.49 1.27 -12.67
CA HIS A 168 1.29 0.15 -13.19
C HIS A 168 2.23 -0.48 -12.17
N SER A 169 2.72 0.29 -11.19
CA SER A 169 3.79 -0.14 -10.28
C SER A 169 3.38 0.05 -8.82
N ARG A 170 2.10 -0.18 -8.47
CA ARG A 170 1.57 0.08 -7.12
C ARG A 170 1.48 -1.17 -6.26
N LEU A 171 1.85 -1.01 -5.00
CA LEU A 171 1.45 -1.92 -3.92
C LEU A 171 0.30 -1.25 -3.14
N VAL A 172 -0.84 -1.94 -3.05
CA VAL A 172 -1.97 -1.52 -2.20
C VAL A 172 -1.90 -2.30 -0.91
N LEU A 173 -1.76 -1.61 0.22
CA LEU A 173 -1.70 -2.23 1.54
C LEU A 173 -2.88 -1.78 2.37
N SER A 174 -3.57 -2.76 2.97
CA SER A 174 -4.59 -2.53 3.97
C SER A 174 -4.19 -3.29 5.21
N ALA A 175 -3.91 -2.59 6.32
CA ALA A 175 -3.64 -3.23 7.60
C ALA A 175 -4.60 -2.70 8.67
N SER A 176 -5.25 -3.67 9.33
CA SER A 176 -6.13 -3.63 10.50
C SER A 176 -6.88 -2.32 10.75
N VAL A 177 -8.20 -2.35 10.55
CA VAL A 177 -9.13 -1.38 11.12
C VAL A 177 -9.56 -1.91 12.49
N CYS A 178 -9.45 -1.09 13.53
CA CYS A 178 -9.86 -1.45 14.89
C CYS A 178 -11.38 -1.70 14.90
N GLU A 179 -11.82 -2.95 14.99
CA GLU A 179 -13.17 -3.23 15.48
C GLU A 179 -13.15 -3.18 17.01
N LEU A 180 -13.33 -1.98 17.58
CA LEU A 180 -13.65 -1.89 19.01
C LEU A 180 -15.07 -2.43 19.18
N ARG A 181 -15.21 -3.71 19.52
CA ARG A 181 -16.49 -4.29 19.91
C ARG A 181 -16.84 -3.74 21.29
N LEU A 182 -17.47 -2.56 21.34
CA LEU A 182 -18.23 -2.14 22.52
C LEU A 182 -19.41 -3.10 22.67
N SER A 183 -19.18 -4.22 23.33
CA SER A 183 -20.24 -5.01 23.95
C SER A 183 -20.79 -4.15 25.08
N THR A 184 -21.74 -3.27 24.76
CA THR A 184 -22.62 -2.71 25.79
C THR A 184 -23.44 -3.86 26.35
N ASN A 185 -22.93 -4.43 27.44
CA ASN A 185 -23.65 -5.38 28.26
C ASN A 185 -24.61 -4.58 29.13
N SER A 186 -25.66 -4.01 28.54
CA SER A 186 -26.77 -3.40 29.27
C SER A 186 -27.78 -4.48 29.65
N ARG A 187 -27.41 -5.26 30.67
CA ARG A 187 -28.37 -5.84 31.61
C ARG A 187 -27.93 -5.42 33.00
N LEU A 188 -28.59 -4.39 33.54
CA LEU A 188 -29.08 -4.26 34.91
C LEU A 188 -30.11 -3.13 34.91
#